data_AF-A0A2S4L600-F1
#
_entry.id   AF-A0A2S4L600-F1
#
_cell.length_a   1.000
_cell.length_b   1.000
_cell.length_c   1.000
_cell.angle_alpha   90.00
_cell.angle_beta   90.00
_cell.angle_gamma   90.00
#
_symmetry.space_group_name_H-M   'P 1'
#
loop_
_entity.id
_entity.type
_entity.pdbx_description
1 polymer ?
#
loop_
_entity_poly.entity_id
_entity_poly.type
_entity_poly.pdbx_seq_one_letter_code
_entity_poly.pdbx_strand_id
1 'polypeptide(L)'
;MEKSGRTLAPAPNDLVLQFIDARDLANFIIAPEQKLDGPFNLVSESKHTSMRDFLETANKVTGGHAQLCWLGPEKVIAADIGAWVELPLCETDVSKAAKAVMKMRPARDIIADTWAWMERLDEMPSNVQVSLDPDKEAAALDKYVGTE
;
A
#
# COMPACT_ATOMS: atom_id res chain seq x y z
N MET A 1 11.20 -2.76 -1.82
CA MET A 1 11.76 -3.81 -0.95
C MET A 1 12.85 -4.63 -1.63
N GLU A 2 13.37 -4.18 -2.78
CA GLU A 2 14.54 -4.77 -3.42
C GLU A 2 15.83 -4.57 -2.59
N LYS A 3 15.92 -3.46 -1.85
CA LYS A 3 17.02 -3.20 -0.92
C LYS A 3 17.01 -4.25 0.20
N SER A 4 18.13 -4.93 0.37
CA SER A 4 18.34 -5.88 1.46
C SER A 4 18.51 -5.16 2.79
N GLY A 5 17.93 -5.72 3.86
CA GLY A 5 18.16 -5.26 5.23
C GLY A 5 16.88 -4.83 5.94
N ARG A 6 17.05 -4.12 7.07
CA ARG A 6 15.93 -3.60 7.88
C ARG A 6 15.16 -2.55 7.07
N THR A 7 13.84 -2.69 7.03
CA THR A 7 12.93 -1.74 6.37
C THR A 7 11.83 -1.38 7.35
N LEU A 8 11.57 -0.08 7.54
CA LEU A 8 10.51 0.35 8.44
C LEU A 8 9.14 -0.02 7.87
N ALA A 9 8.28 -0.51 8.76
CA ALA A 9 6.89 -0.79 8.48
C ALA A 9 6.00 -0.04 9.50
N PRO A 10 4.90 0.58 9.06
CA PRO A 10 3.98 1.29 9.95
C PRO A 10 3.13 0.31 10.76
N ALA A 11 3.02 0.51 12.07
CA ALA A 11 2.05 -0.20 12.90
C ALA A 11 0.75 0.63 13.06
N PRO A 12 -0.41 0.00 13.31
CA PRO A 12 -0.60 -1.42 13.60
C PRO A 12 -0.48 -2.31 12.34
N ASN A 13 0.06 -3.52 12.51
CA ASN A 13 0.34 -4.41 11.38
C ASN A 13 -0.91 -5.14 10.85
N ASP A 14 -1.92 -5.30 11.68
CA ASP A 14 -3.23 -5.86 11.36
C ASP A 14 -4.20 -4.81 10.78
N LEU A 15 -3.71 -3.59 10.55
CA LEU A 15 -4.48 -2.53 9.94
C LEU A 15 -5.02 -2.95 8.58
N VAL A 16 -6.33 -2.87 8.42
CA VAL A 16 -7.02 -3.18 7.17
C VAL A 16 -6.71 -2.10 6.13
N LEU A 17 -6.38 -2.53 4.91
CA LEU A 17 -6.19 -1.64 3.78
C LEU A 17 -7.34 -1.73 2.79
N GLN A 18 -7.73 -0.57 2.27
CA GLN A 18 -8.65 -0.45 1.15
C GLN A 18 -7.98 0.31 0.01
N PHE A 19 -7.90 -0.32 -1.16
CA PHE A 19 -7.37 0.31 -2.37
C PHE A 19 -8.03 -0.29 -3.61
N ILE A 20 -7.72 0.30 -4.76
CA ILE A 20 -8.20 -0.17 -6.06
C ILE A 20 -7.06 -0.13 -7.06
N ASP A 21 -6.99 -1.17 -7.90
CA ASP A 21 -6.11 -1.15 -9.07
C ASP A 21 -6.68 -0.21 -10.15
N ALA A 22 -5.83 0.60 -10.76
CA ALA A 22 -6.24 1.56 -11.80
C ALA A 22 -7.01 0.89 -12.97
N ARG A 23 -6.72 -0.37 -13.28
CA ARG A 23 -7.41 -1.15 -14.33
C ARG A 23 -8.80 -1.57 -13.90
N ASP A 24 -9.01 -1.91 -12.62
CA ASP A 24 -10.34 -2.21 -12.08
C ASP A 24 -11.18 -0.96 -11.98
N LEU A 25 -10.58 0.18 -11.61
CA LEU A 25 -11.23 1.48 -11.66
C LEU A 25 -11.66 1.84 -13.09
N ALA A 26 -10.75 1.70 -14.06
CA ALA A 26 -11.06 1.97 -15.47
C ALA A 26 -12.20 1.07 -15.98
N ASN A 27 -12.16 -0.23 -15.68
CA ASN A 27 -13.20 -1.18 -16.06
C ASN A 27 -14.57 -0.80 -15.49
N PHE A 28 -14.61 -0.34 -14.23
CA PHE A 28 -15.86 0.15 -13.63
C PHE A 28 -16.39 1.40 -14.33
N ILE A 29 -15.51 2.37 -14.62
CA ILE A 29 -15.89 3.64 -15.25
C ILE A 29 -16.43 3.44 -16.68
N ILE A 30 -15.81 2.55 -17.46
CA ILE A 30 -16.19 2.35 -18.87
C ILE A 30 -17.31 1.34 -19.06
N ALA A 31 -17.80 0.68 -17.99
CA ALA A 31 -18.81 -0.37 -18.08
C ALA A 31 -20.14 0.20 -18.63
N PRO A 32 -20.50 -0.07 -19.90
CA PRO A 32 -21.57 0.67 -20.58
C PRO A 32 -22.97 0.21 -20.15
N GLU A 33 -23.07 -0.93 -19.46
CA GLU A 33 -24.35 -1.58 -19.16
C GLU A 33 -24.89 -1.29 -17.75
N GLN A 34 -24.06 -0.71 -16.88
CA GLN A 34 -24.50 -0.46 -15.51
C GLN A 34 -25.26 0.87 -15.47
N LYS A 35 -26.60 0.79 -15.32
CA LYS A 35 -27.48 1.96 -15.05
C LYS A 35 -27.27 2.48 -13.63
N LEU A 36 -26.02 2.79 -13.29
CA LEU A 36 -25.64 3.31 -11.99
C LEU A 36 -25.86 4.81 -11.98
N ASP A 37 -26.41 5.31 -10.87
CA ASP A 37 -26.60 6.73 -10.63
C ASP A 37 -26.08 7.11 -9.24
N GLY A 38 -25.61 8.34 -9.10
CA GLY A 38 -25.05 8.93 -7.88
C GLY A 38 -23.61 8.51 -7.55
N PRO A 39 -23.05 9.01 -6.43
CA PRO A 39 -21.65 8.79 -6.07
C PRO A 39 -21.35 7.34 -5.67
N PHE A 40 -20.11 6.89 -5.93
CA PHE A 40 -19.58 5.58 -5.53
C PHE A 40 -18.19 5.75 -4.93
N ASN A 41 -17.94 5.02 -3.84
CA ASN A 41 -16.58 4.80 -3.33
C ASN A 41 -16.06 3.50 -3.93
N LEU A 42 -14.96 3.57 -4.67
CA LEU A 42 -14.40 2.46 -5.44
C LEU A 42 -13.06 2.06 -4.83
N VAL A 43 -13.11 1.42 -3.67
CA VAL A 43 -11.96 0.80 -3.01
C VAL A 43 -12.36 -0.60 -2.55
N SER A 44 -11.39 -1.47 -2.31
CA SER A 44 -11.66 -2.84 -1.86
C SER A 44 -12.43 -2.89 -0.54
N GLU A 45 -13.17 -3.97 -0.32
CA GLU A 45 -13.81 -4.22 0.98
C GLU A 45 -12.76 -4.31 2.10
N SER A 46 -13.15 -4.02 3.35
CA SER A 46 -12.31 -4.07 4.55
C SER A 46 -11.69 -5.44 4.88
N LYS A 47 -11.86 -6.46 4.03
CA LYS A 47 -11.28 -7.81 4.19
C LYS A 47 -10.30 -8.17 3.09
N HIS A 48 -9.93 -7.21 2.24
CA HIS A 48 -9.11 -7.47 1.07
C HIS A 48 -7.65 -7.81 1.43
N THR A 49 -7.04 -7.04 2.34
CA THR A 49 -5.69 -7.31 2.87
C THR A 49 -5.45 -6.50 4.15
N SER A 50 -4.50 -6.96 4.97
CA SER A 50 -3.91 -6.17 6.05
C SER A 50 -2.62 -5.49 5.61
N MET A 51 -2.11 -4.53 6.40
CA MET A 51 -0.80 -3.90 6.21
C MET A 51 0.33 -4.94 6.24
N ARG A 52 0.25 -5.90 7.17
CA ARG A 52 1.14 -7.07 7.24
C ARG A 52 1.14 -7.85 5.93
N ASP A 53 -0.03 -8.33 5.52
CA ASP A 53 -0.13 -9.19 4.33
C ASP A 53 0.33 -8.45 3.07
N PHE A 54 0.03 -7.15 2.98
CA PHE A 54 0.45 -6.30 1.88
C PHE A 54 1.98 -6.19 1.81
N LEU A 55 2.63 -5.80 2.91
CA LEU A 55 4.08 -5.61 2.96
C LEU A 55 4.85 -6.94 2.85
N GLU A 56 4.37 -8.02 3.48
CA GLU A 56 4.96 -9.35 3.36
C GLU A 56 4.82 -9.91 1.93
N THR A 57 3.67 -9.67 1.27
CA THR A 57 3.47 -10.05 -0.13
C THR A 57 4.38 -9.25 -1.06
N ALA A 58 4.49 -7.93 -0.85
CA ALA A 58 5.40 -7.08 -1.60
C ALA A 58 6.86 -7.53 -1.42
N ASN A 59 7.28 -7.83 -0.19
CA ASN A 59 8.61 -8.36 0.06
C ASN A 59 8.83 -9.66 -0.72
N LYS A 60 7.91 -10.61 -0.63
CA LYS A 60 8.00 -11.90 -1.33
C LYS A 60 8.05 -11.75 -2.86
N VAL A 61 7.23 -10.88 -3.43
CA VAL A 61 7.19 -10.62 -4.88
C VAL A 61 8.51 -9.98 -5.36
N THR A 62 9.14 -9.16 -4.53
CA THR A 62 10.37 -8.43 -4.85
C THR A 62 11.66 -9.16 -4.44
N GLY A 63 11.59 -10.46 -4.13
CA GLY A 63 12.75 -11.30 -3.83
C GLY A 63 12.99 -11.62 -2.35
N GLY A 64 12.24 -11.01 -1.44
CA GLY A 64 12.22 -11.39 -0.02
C GLY A 64 13.42 -10.89 0.79
N HIS A 65 14.05 -9.79 0.36
CA HIS A 65 15.30 -9.29 0.93
C HIS A 65 15.10 -8.34 2.13
N ALA A 66 13.88 -7.86 2.36
CA ALA A 66 13.58 -6.91 3.43
C ALA A 66 13.22 -7.61 4.75
N GLN A 67 13.73 -7.07 5.86
CA GLN A 67 13.31 -7.40 7.23
C GLN A 67 12.39 -6.28 7.74
N LEU A 68 11.08 -6.56 7.81
CA LEU A 68 10.08 -5.57 8.22
C LEU A 68 10.19 -5.25 9.72
N CYS A 69 10.46 -3.99 10.05
CA CYS A 69 10.56 -3.48 11.40
C CYS A 69 9.37 -2.56 11.72
N TRP A 70 8.44 -3.07 12.52
CA TRP A 70 7.16 -2.41 12.78
C TRP A 70 7.28 -1.29 13.82
N LEU A 71 6.98 -0.05 13.41
CA LEU A 71 7.09 1.14 14.23
C LEU A 71 5.71 1.73 14.55
N GLY A 72 5.44 1.91 15.85
CA GLY A 72 4.19 2.49 16.34
C GLY A 72 4.01 3.97 16.01
N PRO A 73 2.76 4.47 15.87
CA PRO A 73 2.48 5.86 15.49
C PRO A 73 3.19 6.90 16.36
N GLU A 74 3.28 6.69 17.68
CA GLU A 74 3.98 7.62 18.57
C GLU A 74 5.48 7.75 18.23
N LYS A 75 6.12 6.65 17.81
CA LYS A 75 7.54 6.65 17.45
C LYS A 75 7.76 7.20 16.04
N VAL A 76 6.82 6.98 15.12
CA VAL A 76 6.81 7.60 13.77
C VAL A 76 6.78 9.12 13.91
N ILE A 77 5.86 9.65 14.73
CA ILE A 77 5.76 11.10 15.00
C ILE A 77 7.03 11.61 15.70
N ALA A 78 7.55 10.89 16.70
CA ALA A 78 8.79 11.26 17.39
C ALA A 78 10.05 11.19 16.52
N ALA A 79 9.98 10.51 15.38
CA ALA A 79 11.04 10.42 14.37
C ALA A 79 10.91 11.50 13.28
N ASP A 80 9.94 12.42 13.38
CA ASP A 80 9.64 13.42 12.34
C ASP A 80 9.32 12.77 10.97
N ILE A 81 8.64 11.61 11.01
CA ILE A 81 8.11 10.93 9.84
C ILE A 81 6.65 11.39 9.64
N GLY A 82 6.33 11.89 8.45
CA GLY A 82 5.06 12.54 8.16
C GLY A 82 3.88 11.57 8.18
N ALA A 83 2.98 11.71 9.16
CA ALA A 83 1.84 10.82 9.39
C ALA A 83 0.81 10.69 8.25
N TRP A 84 0.82 11.60 7.26
CA TRP A 84 -0.23 11.69 6.22
C TRP A 84 0.27 11.70 4.77
N VAL A 85 1.58 11.85 4.54
CA VAL A 85 2.16 11.83 3.17
C VAL A 85 2.52 10.40 2.76
N GLU A 86 2.64 9.47 3.72
CA GLU A 86 3.18 8.12 3.49
C GLU A 86 2.19 6.98 3.84
N LEU A 87 0.97 7.29 4.33
CA LEU A 87 -0.04 6.29 4.77
C LEU A 87 -1.49 6.77 4.55
N PRO A 88 -2.06 6.69 3.33
CA PRO A 88 -3.46 7.02 3.12
C PRO A 88 -4.35 5.94 3.74
N LEU A 89 -4.90 6.25 4.91
CA LEU A 89 -5.75 5.36 5.70
C LEU A 89 -7.15 5.98 5.84
N CYS A 90 -8.10 5.53 5.03
CA CYS A 90 -9.51 5.80 5.26
C CYS A 90 -10.32 4.52 5.07
N GLU A 91 -11.00 4.07 6.13
CA GLU A 91 -12.06 3.08 5.98
C GLU A 91 -13.30 3.78 5.42
N THR A 92 -13.80 3.31 4.29
CA THR A 92 -14.90 3.93 3.55
C THR A 92 -15.98 2.91 3.25
N ASP A 93 -17.25 3.32 3.37
CA ASP A 93 -18.39 2.49 2.98
C ASP A 93 -18.43 2.28 1.46
N VAL A 94 -18.29 1.02 1.05
CA VAL A 94 -18.29 0.55 -0.34
C VAL A 94 -19.52 -0.29 -0.67
N SER A 95 -20.53 -0.34 0.22
CA SER A 95 -21.72 -1.19 0.08
C SER A 95 -22.45 -1.00 -1.24
N LYS A 96 -22.43 0.22 -1.79
CA LYS A 96 -23.04 0.54 -3.08
C LYS A 96 -22.26 -0.05 -4.25
N ALA A 97 -20.92 0.03 -4.21
CA ALA A 97 -20.04 -0.53 -5.23
C ALA A 97 -20.00 -2.07 -5.18
N ALA A 98 -20.01 -2.66 -3.98
CA ALA A 98 -20.05 -4.11 -3.78
C ALA A 98 -21.31 -4.74 -4.41
N LYS A 99 -22.45 -4.04 -4.37
CA LYS A 99 -23.69 -4.48 -5.05
C LYS A 99 -23.61 -4.38 -6.57
N ALA A 100 -22.74 -3.52 -7.10
CA ALA A 100 -22.55 -3.30 -8.53
C ALA A 100 -21.48 -4.24 -9.11
N VAL A 101 -21.63 -5.57 -8.94
CA VAL A 101 -20.80 -6.67 -9.52
C VAL A 101 -19.36 -6.25 -9.89
N MET A 102 -18.64 -5.69 -8.93
CA MET A 102 -17.29 -5.19 -9.17
C MET A 102 -16.31 -6.33 -8.90
N LYS A 103 -15.60 -6.76 -9.95
CA LYS A 103 -14.51 -7.74 -9.79
C LYS A 103 -13.24 -6.99 -9.48
N MET A 104 -12.74 -7.15 -8.26
CA MET A 104 -11.42 -6.65 -7.88
C MET A 104 -10.39 -7.76 -7.94
N ARG A 105 -9.22 -7.45 -8.51
CA ARG A 105 -8.09 -8.36 -8.51
C ARG A 105 -7.57 -8.55 -7.07
N PRO A 106 -7.07 -9.74 -6.71
CA PRO A 106 -6.39 -9.95 -5.44
C PRO A 106 -5.21 -8.99 -5.24
N ALA A 107 -4.99 -8.51 -4.01
CA ALA A 107 -3.86 -7.65 -3.65
C ALA A 107 -2.52 -8.16 -4.19
N ARG A 108 -2.30 -9.49 -4.13
CA ARG A 108 -1.09 -10.13 -4.66
C ARG A 108 -0.86 -9.85 -6.14
N ASP A 109 -1.90 -9.95 -6.96
CA ASP A 109 -1.79 -9.78 -8.41
C ASP A 109 -1.52 -8.31 -8.75
N ILE A 110 -2.14 -7.40 -7.99
CA ILE A 110 -1.89 -5.96 -8.09
C ILE A 110 -0.43 -5.64 -7.75
N ILE A 111 0.08 -6.20 -6.65
CA ILE A 111 1.47 -6.02 -6.21
C ILE A 111 2.45 -6.59 -7.25
N ALA A 112 2.19 -7.79 -7.77
CA ALA A 112 3.04 -8.44 -8.76
C ALA A 112 3.08 -7.67 -10.09
N ASP A 113 1.92 -7.25 -10.60
CA ASP A 113 1.84 -6.49 -11.84
C ASP A 113 2.46 -5.10 -11.69
N THR A 114 2.27 -4.45 -10.54
CA THR A 114 2.89 -3.16 -10.23
C THR A 114 4.41 -3.29 -10.19
N TRP A 115 4.94 -4.31 -9.51
CA TRP A 115 6.38 -4.56 -9.49
C TRP A 115 6.93 -4.84 -10.88
N ALA A 116 6.30 -5.74 -11.64
CA ALA A 116 6.72 -6.04 -13.00
C ALA A 116 6.68 -4.80 -13.91
N TRP A 117 5.71 -3.89 -13.70
CA TRP A 117 5.69 -2.61 -14.40
C TRP A 117 6.85 -1.71 -14.00
N MET A 118 7.15 -1.59 -12.71
CA MET A 118 8.29 -0.81 -12.21
C MET A 118 9.64 -1.31 -12.74
N GLU A 119 9.84 -2.62 -12.83
CA GLU A 119 11.07 -3.22 -13.39
C GLU A 119 11.31 -2.87 -14.87
N ARG A 120 10.28 -2.44 -15.60
CA ARG A 120 10.38 -2.02 -17.01
C ARG A 120 10.55 -0.52 -17.19
N LEU A 121 10.54 0.25 -16.11
CA LEU A 121 10.73 1.69 -16.17
C LEU A 121 12.23 1.99 -16.15
N ASP A 122 12.70 2.74 -17.14
CA ASP A 122 14.07 3.26 -17.14
C ASP A 122 14.26 4.27 -15.99
N GLU A 123 13.21 5.06 -15.69
CA GLU A 123 13.16 6.01 -14.59
C GLU A 123 11.77 6.01 -13.95
N MET A 124 11.75 6.13 -12.62
CA MET A 124 10.49 6.30 -11.89
C MET A 124 9.88 7.67 -12.23
N PRO A 125 8.55 7.75 -12.47
CA PRO A 125 7.89 9.01 -12.72
C PRO A 125 8.13 9.99 -11.57
N SER A 126 8.50 11.23 -11.89
CA SER A 126 8.88 12.25 -10.89
C SER A 126 7.76 12.63 -9.92
N ASN A 127 6.50 12.30 -10.25
CA ASN A 127 5.34 12.47 -9.39
C ASN A 127 5.13 11.32 -8.40
N VAL A 128 5.95 10.26 -8.45
CA VAL A 128 5.96 9.18 -7.46
C VAL A 128 7.01 9.50 -6.41
N GLN A 129 6.70 10.46 -5.53
CA GLN A 129 7.50 10.77 -4.33
C GLN A 129 6.85 10.14 -3.11
N VAL A 130 7.02 8.83 -2.94
CA VAL A 130 6.34 8.07 -1.86
C VAL A 130 7.33 7.29 -0.98
N SER A 131 8.64 7.59 -1.08
CA SER A 131 9.65 6.94 -0.25
C SER A 131 10.07 7.85 0.89
N LEU A 132 10.10 7.28 2.09
CA LEU A 132 10.78 7.88 3.24
C LEU A 132 12.24 8.18 2.88
N ASP A 133 12.73 9.32 3.34
CA ASP A 133 14.15 9.68 3.24
C ASP A 133 15.03 8.58 3.88
N PRO A 134 16.01 8.00 3.16
CA PRO A 134 16.83 6.91 3.68
C PRO A 134 17.57 7.24 4.98
N ASP A 135 18.00 8.49 5.16
CA ASP A 135 18.72 8.91 6.36
C ASP A 135 17.75 9.01 7.55
N LYS A 136 16.51 9.47 7.31
CA LYS A 136 15.44 9.44 8.32
C LYS A 136 15.06 8.00 8.68
N GLU A 137 14.93 7.11 7.71
CA GLU A 137 14.63 5.69 7.94
C GLU A 137 15.71 5.02 8.79
N ALA A 138 16.99 5.21 8.43
CA ALA A 138 18.12 4.66 9.16
C ALA A 138 18.17 5.18 10.61
N ALA A 139 18.00 6.49 10.80
CA ALA A 139 17.99 7.11 12.13
C ALA A 139 16.85 6.56 13.02
N ALA A 140 15.66 6.34 12.45
CA ALA A 140 14.54 5.77 13.18
C ALA A 140 14.75 4.28 13.50
N LEU A 141 15.33 3.50 12.57
CA LEU A 141 15.71 2.10 12.82
C LEU A 141 16.71 1.99 13.97
N ASP A 142 17.79 2.76 13.94
CA ASP A 142 18.81 2.70 14.99
C ASP A 142 18.28 3.13 16.35
N LYS A 143 17.43 4.15 16.39
CA LYS A 143 16.88 4.69 17.64
C LYS A 143 15.80 3.81 18.26
N TYR A 144 14.94 3.19 17.45
CA TYR A 144 13.70 2.58 17.96
C TYR A 144 13.59 1.07 17.78
N VAL A 145 14.42 0.49 16.91
CA VAL A 145 14.42 -0.95 16.62
C VAL A 145 15.62 -1.64 17.28
N GLY A 146 16.65 -0.88 17.65
CA GLY A 146 17.84 -1.39 18.31
C GLY A 146 18.74 -2.19 17.35
N THR A 147 20.03 -2.19 17.63
CA THR A 147 20.98 -3.20 17.15
C THR A 147 21.04 -4.25 18.26
N GLU A 148 20.56 -5.46 18.00
CA GLU A 148 20.94 -6.61 18.83
C GLU A 148 22.45 -6.88 18.71
#